data_AF-A0A6J8DSW5-F1
#
_entry.id   AF-A0A6J8DSW5-F1
#
_cell.length_a   1.000
_cell.length_b   1.000
_cell.length_c   1.000
_cell.angle_alpha   90.00
_cell.angle_beta   90.00
_cell.angle_gamma   90.00
#
_symmetry.space_group_name_H-M   'P 1'
#
loop_
_entity.id
_entity.type
_entity.pdbx_description
1 polymer ?
#
loop_
_entity_poly.entity_id
_entity_poly.type
_entity_poly.pdbx_seq_one_letter_code
_entity_poly.pdbx_strand_id
1 'polypeptide(L)'
;MLRFINTFLLLYIYEQRDRLNLPLKQPALAIFAVYVAIRIESFINKLQKTKILIKFVPGGCTGMLQPLHLFAKSQIKEEVKSCFIAWYAKQVGTQLKAGKTVKNIKIDFKKSNINPTHANWIVQAIQKVKDQKGVIRNECVRSGMLTVVK
;
A
#
# COMPACT_ATOMS: atom_id res chain seq x y z
N MET A 1 10.29 13.85 4.37
CA MET A 1 10.38 12.57 5.11
C MET A 1 10.17 12.71 6.62
N LEU A 2 10.73 13.73 7.30
CA LEU A 2 10.48 13.93 8.74
C LEU A 2 9.00 14.21 9.07
N ARG A 3 8.30 14.98 8.22
CA ARG A 3 6.85 15.18 8.33
C ARG A 3 6.09 13.85 8.29
N PHE A 4 6.47 12.93 7.39
CA PHE A 4 5.86 11.60 7.32
C PHE A 4 6.03 10.82 8.63
N ILE A 5 7.21 10.89 9.27
CA ILE A 5 7.42 10.26 10.57
C ILE A 5 6.40 10.79 11.59
N ASN A 6 6.34 12.11 11.74
CA ASN A 6 5.54 12.74 12.79
C ASN A 6 4.02 12.64 12.52
N THR A 7 3.60 12.76 11.26
CA THR A 7 2.18 12.83 10.88
C THR A 7 1.55 11.45 10.70
N PHE A 8 2.31 10.43 10.33
CA PHE A 8 1.73 9.12 10.01
C PHE A 8 2.37 7.99 10.79
N LEU A 9 3.70 7.84 10.70
CA LEU A 9 4.36 6.65 11.22
C LEU A 9 4.29 6.55 12.75
N LEU A 10 4.56 7.65 13.47
CA LEU A 10 4.52 7.63 14.93
C LEU A 10 3.10 7.46 15.47
N LEU A 11 2.12 8.15 14.85
CA LEU A 11 0.71 7.98 15.22
C LEU A 11 0.28 6.51 15.05
N TYR A 12 0.56 5.92 13.89
CA TYR A 12 0.25 4.51 13.65
C TYR A 12 0.91 3.59 14.68
N ILE A 13 2.19 3.79 15.01
CA ILE A 13 2.89 2.97 16.00
C ILE A 13 2.28 3.11 17.39
N TYR A 14 1.93 4.31 17.82
CA TYR A 14 1.30 4.53 19.12
C TYR A 14 -0.09 3.89 19.18
N GLU A 15 -0.90 4.04 18.13
CA GLU A 15 -2.20 3.37 18.00
C GLU A 15 -2.06 1.84 18.04
N GLN A 16 -1.06 1.27 17.37
CA GLN A 16 -0.84 -0.18 17.41
C GLN A 16 -0.37 -0.66 18.79
N ARG A 17 0.46 0.12 19.50
CA ARG A 17 0.87 -0.22 20.87
C ARG A 17 -0.31 -0.23 21.81
N ASP A 18 -1.15 0.80 21.75
CA ASP A 18 -2.37 0.91 22.54
C ASP A 18 -3.33 -0.26 22.23
N ARG A 19 -3.64 -0.48 20.95
CA ARG A 19 -4.51 -1.58 20.50
C ARG A 19 -4.04 -2.97 20.93
N LEU A 20 -2.72 -3.16 21.05
CA LEU A 20 -2.11 -4.45 21.42
C LEU A 20 -1.74 -4.52 22.91
N ASN A 21 -2.09 -3.51 23.72
CA ASN A 21 -1.71 -3.39 25.14
C ASN A 21 -0.20 -3.54 25.37
N LEU A 22 0.62 -2.97 24.49
CA LEU A 22 2.08 -3.03 24.58
C LEU A 22 2.64 -1.83 25.35
N PRO A 23 3.79 -1.97 26.04
CA PRO A 23 4.47 -0.85 26.67
C PRO A 23 4.75 0.28 25.68
N LEU A 24 4.64 1.54 26.12
CA LEU A 24 4.91 2.71 25.28
C LEU A 24 6.31 2.69 24.65
N LYS A 25 7.28 2.09 25.36
CA LYS A 25 8.68 1.96 24.94
C LYS A 25 8.98 0.67 24.18
N GLN A 26 7.99 -0.18 23.90
CA GLN A 26 8.16 -1.42 23.13
C GLN A 26 8.80 -1.10 21.78
N PRO A 27 9.97 -1.66 21.45
CA PRO A 27 10.62 -1.40 20.18
C PRO A 27 9.73 -1.82 18.99
N ALA A 28 9.70 -1.01 17.95
CA ALA A 28 9.06 -1.35 16.68
C ALA A 28 10.13 -1.64 15.63
N LEU A 29 9.85 -2.53 14.67
CA LEU A 29 10.73 -2.80 13.53
C LEU A 29 10.13 -2.19 12.26
N ALA A 30 10.86 -1.29 11.63
CA ALA A 30 10.53 -0.73 10.33
C ALA A 30 11.40 -1.35 9.24
N ILE A 31 10.76 -2.03 8.29
CA ILE A 31 11.43 -2.66 7.14
C ILE A 31 11.23 -1.77 5.91
N PHE A 32 12.31 -1.15 5.42
CA PHE A 32 12.28 -0.25 4.27
C PHE A 32 13.01 -0.84 3.06
N ALA A 33 12.57 -0.48 1.85
CA ALA A 33 13.39 -0.65 0.66
C ALA A 33 14.64 0.26 0.75
N VAL A 34 15.76 -0.19 0.17
CA VAL A 34 16.96 0.67 0.02
C VAL A 34 16.66 1.77 -1.00
N TYR A 35 16.29 2.95 -0.50
CA TYR A 35 16.06 4.15 -1.32
C TYR A 35 16.77 5.36 -0.71
N VAL A 36 17.35 6.21 -1.57
CA VAL A 36 18.26 7.30 -1.15
C VAL A 36 17.61 8.23 -0.13
N ALA A 37 16.35 8.63 -0.36
CA ALA A 37 15.64 9.58 0.50
C ALA A 37 15.37 9.09 1.94
N ILE A 38 15.49 7.78 2.19
CA ILE A 38 15.23 7.14 3.49
C ILE A 38 16.54 6.88 4.27
N ARG A 39 17.69 7.04 3.60
CA ARG A 39 19.03 6.87 4.20
C ARG A 39 19.62 8.16 4.75
N ILE A 40 18.85 9.25 4.73
CA ILE A 40 19.28 10.53 5.27
C ILE A 40 19.41 10.39 6.79
N GLU A 41 20.52 10.84 7.34
CA GLU A 41 20.86 10.68 8.75
C GLU A 41 19.78 11.24 9.68
N SER A 42 19.21 12.40 9.35
CA SER A 42 18.13 13.01 10.11
C SER A 42 16.88 12.11 10.24
N PHE A 43 16.59 11.31 9.20
CA PHE A 43 15.48 10.35 9.22
C PHE A 43 15.80 9.16 10.12
N ILE A 44 16.99 8.59 9.98
CA ILE A 44 17.46 7.45 10.79
C ILE A 44 17.53 7.83 12.26
N ASN A 45 18.16 8.96 12.58
CA ASN A 45 18.32 9.47 13.94
C ASN A 45 16.96 9.72 14.60
N LYS A 46 15.97 10.22 13.85
CA LYS A 46 14.62 10.44 14.37
C LYS A 46 13.94 9.13 14.76
N LEU A 47 14.04 8.09 13.92
CA LEU A 47 13.44 6.77 14.19
C LEU A 47 14.11 6.05 15.37
N GLN A 48 15.44 6.12 15.46
CA GLN A 48 16.18 5.53 16.57
C GLN A 48 15.80 6.19 17.91
N LYS A 49 15.67 7.52 17.94
CA LYS A 49 15.19 8.27 19.13
C LYS A 49 13.79 7.83 19.58
N THR A 50 12.96 7.33 18.67
CA THR A 50 11.60 6.84 18.99
C THR A 50 11.52 5.32 19.19
N LYS A 51 12.65 4.65 19.45
CA LYS A 51 12.75 3.19 19.65
C LYS A 51 12.25 2.39 18.45
N ILE A 52 12.45 2.90 17.24
CA ILE A 52 12.13 2.20 15.99
C ILE A 52 13.45 1.69 15.40
N LEU A 53 13.59 0.36 15.37
CA LEU A 53 14.67 -0.33 14.71
C LEU A 53 14.43 -0.31 13.21
N ILE A 54 15.49 -0.08 12.43
CA ILE A 54 15.40 0.01 10.96
C ILE A 54 16.11 -1.18 10.36
N LYS A 55 15.44 -1.87 9.42
CA LYS A 55 16.06 -2.85 8.54
C LYS A 55 15.83 -2.44 7.09
N PHE A 56 16.92 -2.31 6.35
CA PHE A 56 16.85 -2.08 4.91
C PHE A 56 16.86 -3.41 4.16
N VAL A 57 15.92 -3.58 3.24
CA VAL A 57 15.85 -4.70 2.31
C VAL A 57 16.88 -4.46 1.19
N PRO A 58 17.82 -5.39 0.93
CA PRO A 58 18.79 -5.25 -0.14
C PRO A 58 18.17 -4.86 -1.48
N GLY A 59 18.94 -4.13 -2.30
CA GLY A 59 18.52 -3.77 -3.65
C GLY A 59 18.10 -4.99 -4.46
N GLY A 60 17.02 -4.87 -5.23
CA GLY A 60 16.45 -6.00 -6.00
C GLY A 60 15.68 -7.03 -5.17
N CYS A 61 15.78 -7.01 -3.84
CA CYS A 61 15.14 -8.01 -2.97
C CYS A 61 13.79 -7.58 -2.39
N THR A 62 13.24 -6.43 -2.79
CA THR A 62 11.96 -5.93 -2.24
C THR A 62 10.79 -6.88 -2.52
N GLY A 63 10.79 -7.54 -3.69
CA GLY A 63 9.79 -8.56 -4.02
C GLY A 63 9.90 -9.84 -3.19
N MET A 64 11.03 -10.09 -2.53
CA MET A 64 11.30 -11.31 -1.76
C MET A 64 11.29 -11.08 -0.25
N LEU A 65 11.64 -9.88 0.21
CA LEU A 65 11.92 -9.60 1.63
C LEU A 65 11.08 -8.46 2.21
N GLN A 66 10.32 -7.72 1.39
CA GLN A 66 9.43 -6.69 1.91
C GLN A 66 8.01 -7.26 2.08
N PRO A 67 7.49 -7.39 3.31
CA PRO A 67 6.18 -7.99 3.58
C PRO A 67 5.04 -7.42 2.71
N LEU A 68 5.00 -6.08 2.58
CA LEU A 68 3.99 -5.42 1.76
C LEU A 68 4.00 -5.88 0.29
N HIS A 69 5.17 -6.12 -0.28
CA HIS A 69 5.32 -6.53 -1.68
C HIS A 69 4.90 -7.98 -1.90
N LEU A 70 5.16 -8.85 -0.93
CA LEU A 70 4.76 -10.25 -0.96
C LEU A 70 3.25 -10.43 -0.80
N PHE A 71 2.63 -9.64 0.09
CA PHE A 71 1.29 -9.98 0.57
C PHE A 71 0.18 -9.23 -0.14
N ALA A 72 0.32 -7.91 -0.29
CA ALA A 72 -0.82 -7.07 -0.64
C ALA A 72 -0.60 -6.27 -1.93
N LYS A 73 0.66 -6.01 -2.31
CA LYS A 73 0.95 -5.10 -3.43
C LYS A 73 0.41 -5.62 -4.76
N SER A 74 0.57 -6.90 -5.07
CA SER A 74 0.05 -7.50 -6.31
C SER A 74 -1.48 -7.43 -6.33
N GLN A 75 -2.13 -7.84 -5.24
CA GLN A 75 -3.58 -7.87 -5.13
C GLN A 75 -4.21 -6.48 -5.24
N ILE A 76 -3.67 -5.50 -4.49
CA ILE A 76 -4.14 -4.12 -4.56
C ILE A 76 -3.95 -3.56 -5.97
N LYS A 77 -2.84 -3.86 -6.64
CA LYS A 77 -2.59 -3.43 -8.02
C LYS A 77 -3.60 -4.01 -9.00
N GLU A 78 -3.87 -5.31 -8.93
CA GLU A 78 -4.84 -5.96 -9.81
C GLU A 78 -6.28 -5.47 -9.54
N GLU A 79 -6.62 -5.19 -8.29
CA GLU A 79 -7.92 -4.61 -7.96
C GLU A 79 -8.07 -3.19 -8.50
N VAL A 80 -7.08 -2.32 -8.29
CA VAL A 80 -7.09 -0.96 -8.85
C VAL A 80 -7.15 -0.98 -10.37
N LYS A 81 -6.42 -1.91 -11.01
CA LYS A 81 -6.48 -2.12 -12.46
C LYS A 81 -7.88 -2.54 -12.91
N SER A 82 -8.53 -3.44 -12.16
CA SER A 82 -9.90 -3.87 -12.44
C SER A 82 -10.89 -2.71 -12.31
N CYS A 83 -10.75 -1.87 -11.28
CA CYS A 83 -11.55 -0.64 -11.13
C CYS A 83 -11.36 0.31 -12.31
N PHE A 84 -10.12 0.49 -12.78
CA PHE A 84 -9.83 1.32 -13.96
C PHE A 84 -10.50 0.77 -15.22
N ILE A 85 -10.37 -0.53 -15.48
CA ILE A 85 -10.98 -1.19 -16.65
C ILE A 85 -12.51 -1.02 -16.62
N ALA A 86 -13.14 -1.28 -15.48
CA ALA A 86 -14.58 -1.13 -15.30
C ALA A 86 -15.04 0.32 -15.49
N TRP A 87 -14.30 1.29 -14.92
CA TRP A 87 -14.58 2.71 -15.11
C TRP A 87 -14.45 3.12 -16.58
N TYR A 88 -13.37 2.73 -17.24
CA TYR A 88 -13.12 3.04 -18.64
C TYR A 88 -14.23 2.47 -19.53
N ALA A 89 -14.57 1.19 -19.35
CA ALA A 89 -15.66 0.54 -20.07
C ALA A 89 -17.01 1.26 -19.85
N LYS A 90 -17.28 1.73 -18.63
CA LYS A 90 -18.48 2.54 -18.33
C LYS A 90 -18.47 3.89 -19.06
N GLN A 91 -17.33 4.58 -19.12
CA GLN A 91 -17.21 5.86 -19.85
C GLN A 91 -17.46 5.68 -21.35
N VAL A 92 -16.88 4.63 -21.95
CA VAL A 92 -17.09 4.25 -23.34
C VAL A 92 -18.56 3.89 -23.58
N GLY A 93 -19.10 2.98 -22.77
CA GLY A 93 -20.48 2.48 -22.92
C GLY A 93 -21.54 3.57 -22.78
N THR A 94 -21.34 4.54 -21.88
CA THR A 94 -22.27 5.67 -21.72
C THR A 94 -22.30 6.55 -22.97
N GLN A 95 -21.14 6.78 -23.60
CA GLN A 95 -21.05 7.59 -24.82
C GLN A 95 -21.60 6.86 -26.05
N LEU A 96 -21.38 5.55 -26.15
CA LEU A 96 -21.98 4.72 -27.19
C LEU A 96 -23.51 4.71 -27.09
N LYS A 97 -24.07 4.54 -25.87
CA LYS A 97 -25.51 4.60 -25.63
C LYS A 97 -26.12 5.97 -25.95
N ALA A 98 -25.34 7.03 -25.81
CA ALA A 98 -25.71 8.39 -26.23
C ALA A 98 -25.58 8.62 -27.75
N GLY A 99 -25.33 7.58 -28.55
CA GLY A 99 -25.28 7.67 -30.01
C GLY A 99 -23.93 8.14 -30.59
N LYS A 100 -22.88 8.30 -29.77
CA LYS A 100 -21.56 8.64 -30.30
C LYS A 100 -20.96 7.46 -31.05
N THR A 101 -20.35 7.74 -32.20
CA THR A 101 -19.53 6.76 -32.91
C THR A 101 -18.22 6.50 -32.17
N VAL A 102 -17.62 5.33 -32.39
CA VAL A 102 -16.36 4.92 -31.73
C VAL A 102 -15.25 5.97 -31.90
N LYS A 103 -15.16 6.62 -33.08
CA LYS A 103 -14.17 7.66 -33.38
C LYS A 103 -14.35 8.94 -32.55
N ASN A 104 -15.55 9.19 -32.04
CA ASN A 104 -15.91 10.42 -31.32
C ASN A 104 -15.96 10.24 -29.79
N ILE A 105 -15.59 9.06 -29.29
CA ILE A 105 -15.51 8.81 -27.86
C ILE A 105 -14.31 9.56 -27.29
N LYS A 106 -14.55 10.43 -26.30
CA LYS A 106 -13.51 11.16 -25.58
C LYS A 106 -13.66 10.87 -24.10
N ILE A 107 -12.58 10.39 -23.48
CA ILE A 107 -12.55 10.08 -22.04
C ILE A 107 -11.70 11.13 -21.37
N ASP A 108 -12.22 11.71 -20.29
CA ASP A 108 -11.52 12.75 -19.55
C ASP A 108 -10.49 12.14 -18.58
N PHE A 109 -9.24 12.14 -19.02
CA PHE A 109 -8.09 11.72 -18.22
C PHE A 109 -7.39 12.87 -17.49
N LYS A 110 -7.98 14.07 -17.43
CA LYS A 110 -7.40 15.18 -16.67
C LYS A 110 -7.13 14.75 -15.23
N LYS A 111 -5.98 15.18 -14.69
CA LYS A 111 -5.56 14.86 -13.31
C LYS A 111 -6.62 15.23 -12.28
N SER A 112 -7.32 16.36 -12.48
CA SER A 112 -8.41 16.80 -11.62
C SER A 112 -9.59 15.82 -11.55
N ASN A 113 -9.80 15.02 -12.59
CA ASN A 113 -10.87 14.03 -12.66
C ASN A 113 -10.38 12.62 -12.24
N ILE A 114 -9.22 12.21 -12.75
CA ILE A 114 -8.71 10.85 -12.51
C ILE A 114 -8.10 10.69 -11.10
N ASN A 115 -7.47 11.71 -10.52
CA ASN A 115 -6.82 11.58 -9.22
C ASN A 115 -7.81 11.27 -8.08
N PRO A 116 -8.95 12.00 -7.93
CA PRO A 116 -9.94 11.65 -6.91
C PRO A 116 -10.55 10.26 -7.14
N THR A 117 -10.83 9.93 -8.40
CA THR A 117 -11.39 8.62 -8.79
C THR A 117 -10.43 7.49 -8.44
N HIS A 118 -9.13 7.66 -8.76
CA HIS A 118 -8.08 6.70 -8.44
C HIS A 118 -7.85 6.56 -6.93
N ALA A 119 -7.92 7.65 -6.17
CA ALA A 119 -7.86 7.58 -4.71
C ALA A 119 -8.98 6.70 -4.14
N ASN A 120 -10.20 6.84 -4.66
CA ASN A 120 -11.33 5.97 -4.27
C ASN A 120 -11.08 4.51 -4.65
N TRP A 121 -10.49 4.22 -5.81
CA TRP A 121 -10.12 2.85 -6.18
C TRP A 121 -9.10 2.23 -5.22
N ILE A 122 -8.12 3.01 -4.76
CA ILE A 122 -7.16 2.53 -3.76
C ILE A 122 -7.88 2.18 -2.46
N VAL A 123 -8.77 3.05 -1.97
CA VAL A 123 -9.52 2.79 -0.73
C VAL A 123 -10.37 1.52 -0.85
N GLN A 124 -11.09 1.37 -1.97
CA GLN A 124 -11.90 0.17 -2.24
C GLN A 124 -11.03 -1.08 -2.33
N ALA A 125 -9.89 -1.01 -3.02
CA ALA A 125 -8.96 -2.12 -3.15
C ALA A 125 -8.39 -2.55 -1.81
N ILE A 126 -7.98 -1.60 -0.96
CA ILE A 126 -7.49 -1.90 0.39
C ILE A 126 -8.59 -2.56 1.23
N GLN A 127 -9.82 -2.05 1.18
CA GLN A 127 -10.92 -2.63 1.94
C GLN A 127 -11.20 -4.07 1.50
N LYS A 128 -11.26 -4.33 0.19
CA LYS A 128 -11.47 -5.66 -0.36
C LYS A 128 -10.35 -6.64 0.00
N VAL A 129 -9.09 -6.21 -0.08
CA VAL A 129 -7.92 -7.04 0.27
C VAL A 129 -7.87 -7.31 1.78
N LYS A 130 -8.26 -6.34 2.61
CA LYS A 130 -8.34 -6.51 4.07
C LYS A 130 -9.31 -7.64 4.47
N ASP A 131 -10.39 -7.80 3.71
CA ASP A 131 -11.39 -8.84 3.97
C ASP A 131 -10.92 -10.24 3.48
N GLN A 132 -9.87 -10.30 2.64
CA GLN A 132 -9.25 -11.53 2.13
C GLN A 132 -8.14 -12.08 3.06
N LYS A 133 -8.45 -12.24 4.35
CA LYS A 133 -7.49 -12.71 5.37
C LYS A 133 -6.79 -14.03 5.00
N GLY A 134 -7.50 -14.93 4.31
CA GLY A 134 -6.95 -16.21 3.86
C GLY A 134 -5.81 -16.05 2.84
N VAL A 135 -5.92 -15.10 1.92
CA VAL A 135 -4.89 -14.90 0.89
C VAL A 135 -3.64 -14.26 1.48
N ILE A 136 -3.81 -13.28 2.37
CA ILE A 136 -2.70 -12.67 3.10
C ILE A 136 -1.94 -13.75 3.90
N ARG A 137 -2.67 -14.63 4.60
CA ARG A 137 -2.07 -15.74 5.35
C ARG A 137 -1.31 -16.71 4.43
N ASN A 138 -1.88 -17.09 3.30
CA ASN A 138 -1.24 -18.02 2.36
C ASN A 138 0.04 -17.44 1.77
N GLU A 139 0.07 -16.15 1.47
CA GLU A 139 1.28 -15.46 1.02
C GLU A 139 2.34 -15.35 2.12
N CYS A 140 1.92 -15.12 3.38
CA CYS A 140 2.82 -15.22 4.54
C CYS A 140 3.45 -16.62 4.68
N VAL A 141 2.69 -17.68 4.42
CA VAL A 141 3.23 -19.06 4.41
C VAL A 141 4.17 -19.27 3.22
N ARG A 142 3.77 -18.87 2.01
CA ARG A 142 4.57 -19.03 0.79
C ARG A 142 5.92 -18.31 0.86
N SER A 143 5.94 -17.14 1.49
CA SER A 143 7.15 -16.36 1.73
C SER A 143 8.03 -16.87 2.89
N GLY A 144 7.58 -17.88 3.64
CA GLY A 144 8.28 -18.40 4.81
C GLY A 144 8.18 -17.53 6.07
N MET A 145 7.34 -16.49 6.08
CA MET A 145 7.13 -15.63 7.27
C MET A 145 6.21 -16.25 8.32
N LEU A 146 5.31 -17.15 7.93
CA LEU A 146 4.52 -17.95 8.85
C LEU A 146 4.82 -19.42 8.63
N THR A 147 5.16 -20.13 9.71
CA THR A 147 5.21 -21.60 9.72
C THR A 147 3.79 -22.11 9.94
N VAL A 148 3.34 -23.05 9.12
CA VAL A 148 2.09 -23.78 9.41
C VAL A 148 2.37 -24.67 10.60
N VAL A 149 1.99 -24.23 11.80
CA VAL A 149 1.93 -25.11 12.96
C VAL A 149 0.81 -26.10 12.68
N LYS A 150 1.18 -27.37 12.52
CA LYS A 150 0.23 -28.49 12.41
C LYS A 150 -0.47 -28.70 13.75
#